data_AF-A0A484Z0H8-F1
#
_entry.id   AF-A0A484Z0H8-F1
#
_cell.length_a   1.000
_cell.length_b   1.000
_cell.length_c   1.000
_cell.angle_alpha   90.00
_cell.angle_beta   90.00
_cell.angle_gamma   90.00
#
_symmetry.space_group_name_H-M   'P 1'
#
loop_
_entity.id
_entity.type
_entity.pdbx_description
1 polymer ?
#
loop_
_entity_poly.entity_id
_entity_poly.type
_entity_poly.pdbx_seq_one_letter_code
_entity_poly.pdbx_strand_id
1 'polypeptide(L)'
;MASVFVRTALFRLNKEGWLDVSRIGRRSFYRLSDKGLRLTRRAENKIYRANCPPGMANGCCCCRKGWIKPRSPTVKKQLIWQGFGTLAPSLMASPSQHLADVQSLLHDAGVAENVIFFEAHSPLALSRAALRARVESAGSLPNKT
;
A
#
# COMPACT_ATOMS: atom_id res chain seq x y z
N MET A 1 -28.34 22.85 5.70
CA MET A 1 -28.32 22.15 7.01
C MET A 1 -27.70 20.78 6.77
N ALA A 2 -26.57 20.41 7.40
CA ALA A 2 -25.96 19.09 7.16
C ALA A 2 -26.93 17.99 7.62
N SER A 3 -27.14 16.97 6.79
CA SER A 3 -27.99 15.81 7.11
C SER A 3 -27.50 15.12 8.40
N VAL A 4 -28.41 14.45 9.13
CA VAL A 4 -28.06 13.72 10.36
C VAL A 4 -26.96 12.67 10.09
N PHE A 5 -26.95 12.08 8.90
CA PHE A 5 -25.93 11.14 8.45
C PHE A 5 -24.55 11.78 8.35
N VAL A 6 -24.47 13.00 7.83
CA VAL A 6 -23.20 13.72 7.70
C VAL A 6 -22.60 14.02 9.07
N ARG A 7 -23.43 14.43 10.04
CA ARG A 7 -22.97 14.69 11.41
C ARG A 7 -22.46 13.42 12.09
N THR A 8 -23.16 12.30 11.93
CA THR A 8 -22.73 11.01 12.50
C THR A 8 -21.42 10.53 11.87
N ALA A 9 -21.26 10.67 10.55
CA ALA A 9 -20.02 10.31 9.86
C ALA A 9 -18.84 11.19 10.31
N LEU A 10 -19.04 12.52 10.38
CA LEU A 10 -18.01 13.46 10.86
C LEU A 10 -17.62 13.17 12.31
N PHE A 11 -18.58 12.87 13.18
CA PHE A 11 -18.31 12.52 14.56
C PHE A 11 -17.49 11.22 14.68
N ARG A 12 -17.83 10.19 13.90
CA ARG A 12 -17.06 8.93 13.87
C ARG A 12 -15.63 9.15 13.37
N LEU A 13 -15.46 9.86 12.26
CA LEU A 13 -14.15 10.16 11.70
C LEU A 13 -13.28 10.99 12.65
N ASN A 14 -13.87 11.93 13.38
CA ASN A 14 -13.16 12.66 14.42
C ASN A 14 -12.75 11.73 15.59
N LYS A 15 -13.68 10.90 16.10
CA LYS A 15 -13.42 9.94 17.19
C LYS A 15 -12.31 8.93 16.85
N GLU A 16 -12.23 8.51 15.59
CA GLU A 16 -11.20 7.59 15.09
C GLU A 16 -9.85 8.29 14.77
N GLY A 17 -9.80 9.62 14.92
CA GLY A 17 -8.60 10.44 14.70
C GLY A 17 -8.29 10.71 13.24
N TRP A 18 -9.27 10.63 12.33
CA TRP A 18 -9.12 11.00 10.92
C TRP A 18 -9.22 12.50 10.67
N LEU A 19 -10.00 13.23 11.49
CA LEU A 19 -10.28 14.65 11.30
C LEU A 19 -9.95 15.48 12.54
N ASP A 20 -9.30 16.62 12.31
CA ASP A 20 -9.20 17.71 13.28
C ASP A 20 -10.36 18.69 13.08
N VAL A 21 -10.85 19.24 14.19
CA VAL A 21 -11.96 20.20 14.20
C VAL A 21 -11.47 21.55 14.70
N SER A 22 -11.76 22.60 13.94
CA SER A 22 -11.60 24.00 14.36
C SER A 22 -12.96 24.69 14.36
N ARG A 23 -13.23 25.50 15.37
CA ARG A 23 -14.50 26.22 15.50
C ARG A 23 -14.26 27.72 15.41
N ILE A 24 -14.92 28.36 14.45
CA ILE A 24 -14.91 29.81 14.30
C ILE A 24 -16.35 30.29 14.45
N GLY A 25 -16.66 30.83 15.63
CA GLY A 25 -18.01 31.21 16.03
C GLY A 25 -19.00 30.04 16.01
N ARG A 26 -20.02 30.13 15.14
CA ARG A 26 -21.08 29.10 14.99
C ARG A 26 -20.76 28.05 13.91
N ARG A 27 -19.61 28.14 13.24
CA ARG A 27 -19.21 27.22 12.17
C ARG A 27 -18.07 26.31 12.65
N SER A 28 -18.21 25.02 12.38
CA SER A 28 -17.15 24.03 12.59
C SER A 28 -16.51 23.68 11.25
N PHE A 29 -15.19 23.79 11.19
CA PHE A 29 -14.35 23.39 10.06
C PHE A 29 -13.67 22.07 10.39
N TYR A 30 -13.67 21.16 9.44
CA TYR A 30 -13.06 19.84 9.57
C TYR A 30 -11.93 19.75 8.55
N ARG A 31 -10.75 19.31 8.99
CA ARG A 31 -9.62 19.01 8.10
C ARG A 31 -9.05 17.63 8.45
N LEU A 32 -8.35 16.99 7.51
CA LEU A 32 -7.62 15.75 7.83
C LEU A 32 -6.58 16.02 8.94
N SER A 33 -6.58 15.17 9.96
CA SER A 33 -5.49 15.17 10.95
C SER A 33 -4.18 14.77 10.26
N ASP A 34 -3.03 14.98 10.91
CA ASP A 34 -1.75 14.53 10.36
C ASP A 34 -1.71 13.02 10.10
N LYS A 35 -2.39 12.23 10.95
CA LYS A 35 -2.57 10.79 10.77
C LYS A 35 -3.43 10.50 9.55
N GLY A 36 -4.58 11.18 9.43
CA GLY A 36 -5.47 11.04 8.28
C GLY A 36 -4.75 11.39 6.98
N LEU A 37 -4.00 12.48 6.95
CA LEU A 37 -3.25 12.95 5.78
C LEU A 37 -2.17 11.96 5.34
N ARG A 38 -1.43 11.36 6.29
CA ARG A 38 -0.46 10.29 5.99
C ARG A 38 -1.11 9.05 5.37
N LEU A 39 -2.26 8.62 5.93
CA LEU A 39 -2.98 7.45 5.42
C LEU A 39 -3.59 7.71 4.05
N THR A 40 -4.17 8.90 3.85
CA THR A 40 -4.72 9.31 2.55
C THR A 40 -3.62 9.39 1.50
N ARG A 41 -2.44 9.98 1.78
CA ARG A 41 -1.31 9.99 0.83
C ARG A 41 -0.84 8.60 0.41
N ARG A 42 -0.79 7.65 1.36
CA ARG A 42 -0.49 6.23 1.06
C ARG A 42 -1.52 5.61 0.12
N ALA A 43 -2.79 6.00 0.25
CA ALA A 43 -3.87 5.53 -0.61
C ALA A 43 -3.92 6.27 -1.95
N GLU A 44 -3.65 7.57 -2.00
CA GLU A 44 -3.59 8.41 -3.22
C GLU A 44 -2.60 7.83 -4.23
N ASN A 45 -1.42 7.41 -3.76
CA ASN A 45 -0.43 6.72 -4.57
C ASN A 45 -0.97 5.43 -5.19
N LYS A 46 -2.00 4.80 -4.64
CA LYS A 46 -2.63 3.60 -5.22
C LYS A 46 -3.82 3.96 -6.10
N ILE A 47 -4.68 4.86 -5.63
CA ILE A 47 -5.92 5.27 -6.29
C ILE A 47 -5.63 5.98 -7.62
N TYR A 48 -4.61 6.83 -7.67
CA TYR A 48 -4.31 7.65 -8.85
C TYR A 48 -3.17 7.10 -9.73
N ARG A 49 -2.50 5.99 -9.34
CA ARG A 49 -1.42 5.37 -10.13
C ARG A 49 -1.88 4.54 -11.34
N ALA A 50 -3.18 4.46 -11.60
CA ALA A 50 -3.70 3.84 -12.83
C ALA A 50 -3.11 4.46 -14.12
N ASN A 51 -2.54 5.68 -14.03
CA ASN A 51 -1.93 6.40 -15.14
C ASN A 51 -0.38 6.44 -15.08
N CYS A 52 0.28 5.42 -14.53
CA CYS A 52 1.75 5.34 -14.62
C CYS A 52 2.16 5.13 -16.10
N PRO A 53 2.97 6.03 -16.70
CA PRO A 53 3.39 5.86 -18.08
C PRO A 53 4.13 4.53 -18.27
N PRO A 54 3.97 3.83 -19.41
CA PRO A 54 4.49 2.47 -19.62
C PRO A 54 6.01 2.31 -19.40
N GLY A 55 6.76 3.42 -19.39
CA GLY A 55 8.20 3.50 -19.16
C GLY A 55 8.67 3.89 -17.75
N MET A 56 7.79 4.19 -16.78
CA MET A 56 8.20 4.68 -15.44
C MET A 56 8.41 3.57 -14.40
N ALA A 57 8.02 2.33 -14.70
CA ALA A 57 8.31 1.16 -13.87
C ALA A 57 9.56 0.45 -14.43
N ASN A 58 10.73 1.06 -14.23
CA ASN A 58 12.02 0.48 -14.62
C ASN A 58 12.56 -0.51 -13.57
N GLY A 59 12.16 -0.38 -12.31
CA GLY A 59 12.54 -1.29 -11.24
C GLY A 59 11.37 -2.13 -10.75
N CYS A 60 11.55 -3.45 -10.72
CA CYS A 60 10.67 -4.33 -9.97
C CYS A 60 11.23 -4.47 -8.56
N CYS A 61 10.43 -4.12 -7.55
CA CYS A 61 10.81 -4.35 -6.16
C CYS A 61 10.57 -5.82 -5.84
N CYS A 62 11.63 -6.53 -5.47
CA CYS A 62 11.58 -7.94 -5.09
C CYS A 62 11.90 -8.07 -3.60
N CYS A 63 11.03 -8.80 -2.89
CA CYS A 63 11.23 -9.18 -1.51
C CYS A 63 11.48 -10.68 -1.46
N ARG A 64 12.70 -11.08 -1.07
CA ARG A 64 12.99 -12.46 -0.70
C ARG A 64 12.89 -12.59 0.82
N LYS A 65 12.07 -13.52 1.30
CA LYS A 65 12.04 -13.88 2.71
C LYS A 65 13.28 -14.69 3.08
N GLY A 66 14.08 -14.18 4.02
CA GLY A 66 14.91 -15.01 4.89
C GLY A 66 14.03 -15.70 5.94
N TRP A 67 14.44 -16.86 6.44
CA TRP A 67 13.58 -17.82 7.12
C TRP A 67 12.82 -17.31 8.38
N ILE A 68 11.56 -17.78 8.45
CA ILE A 68 10.55 -17.99 9.53
C ILE A 68 10.64 -17.22 10.88
N LYS A 69 9.63 -16.36 11.09
CA LYS A 69 8.94 -16.11 12.37
C LYS A 69 7.43 -16.31 12.18
N PRO A 70 6.64 -16.63 13.23
CA PRO A 70 5.18 -16.82 13.17
C PRO A 70 4.39 -15.58 12.69
N ARG A 71 5.05 -14.42 12.53
CA ARG A 71 4.51 -13.17 11.97
C ARG A 71 4.38 -13.16 10.43
N SER A 72 4.87 -14.21 9.76
CA SER A 72 4.91 -14.37 8.29
C SER A 72 3.59 -14.19 7.53
N PRO A 73 2.42 -14.69 8.00
CA PRO A 73 1.16 -14.58 7.24
C PRO A 73 0.56 -13.17 7.27
N THR A 74 0.69 -12.44 8.39
CA THR A 74 0.20 -11.05 8.51
C THR A 74 0.99 -10.11 7.61
N VAL A 75 2.32 -10.25 7.57
CA VAL A 75 3.18 -9.47 6.69
C VAL A 75 2.90 -9.79 5.23
N LYS A 76 2.69 -11.06 4.87
CA LYS A 76 2.34 -11.45 3.51
C LYS A 76 1.05 -10.77 3.06
N LYS A 77 0.01 -10.78 3.91
CA LYS A 77 -1.24 -10.06 3.62
C LYS A 77 -0.95 -8.58 3.40
N GLN A 78 -0.26 -7.92 4.33
CA GLN A 78 0.07 -6.49 4.21
C GLN A 78 0.85 -6.15 2.93
N LEU A 79 1.79 -6.99 2.51
CA LEU A 79 2.50 -6.83 1.23
C LEU A 79 1.57 -7.00 0.03
N ILE A 80 0.63 -7.97 0.06
CA ILE A 80 -0.41 -8.09 -0.98
C ILE A 80 -1.27 -6.82 -1.04
N TRP A 81 -1.68 -6.26 0.10
CA TRP A 81 -2.38 -4.97 0.17
C TRP A 81 -1.56 -3.80 -0.37
N GLN A 82 -0.22 -3.90 -0.37
CA GLN A 82 0.63 -2.92 -1.03
C GLN A 82 0.69 -3.11 -2.55
N GLY A 83 0.33 -4.28 -3.08
CA GLY A 83 0.39 -4.60 -4.51
C GLY A 83 1.55 -5.54 -4.86
N PHE A 84 2.07 -6.30 -3.89
CA PHE A 84 3.02 -7.37 -4.15
C PHE A 84 2.30 -8.67 -4.56
N GLY A 85 2.68 -9.23 -5.70
CA GLY A 85 2.30 -10.58 -6.12
C GLY A 85 3.31 -11.61 -5.61
N THR A 86 2.86 -12.84 -5.34
CA THR A 86 3.76 -13.95 -5.00
C THR A 86 4.27 -14.60 -6.28
N LEU A 87 5.59 -14.56 -6.52
CA LEU A 87 6.22 -15.23 -7.67
C LEU A 87 6.69 -16.64 -7.34
N ALA A 88 7.16 -16.85 -6.11
CA ALA A 88 7.57 -18.14 -5.57
C ALA A 88 7.31 -18.16 -4.04
N PRO A 89 7.34 -19.32 -3.37
CA PRO A 89 6.98 -19.43 -1.94
C PRO A 89 7.67 -18.42 -1.00
N SER A 90 8.89 -18.01 -1.32
CA SER A 90 9.68 -17.03 -0.58
C SER A 90 9.99 -15.74 -1.35
N LEU A 91 9.40 -15.55 -2.53
CA LEU A 91 9.68 -14.41 -3.42
C LEU A 91 8.38 -13.69 -3.78
N MET A 92 8.31 -12.42 -3.41
CA MET A 92 7.22 -11.52 -3.79
C MET A 92 7.78 -10.37 -4.62
N ALA A 93 7.04 -9.90 -5.61
CA ALA A 93 7.48 -8.78 -6.44
C ALA A 93 6.35 -7.79 -6.68
N SER A 94 6.71 -6.54 -6.96
CA SER A 94 5.76 -5.52 -7.37
C SER A 94 6.40 -4.53 -8.36
N PRO A 95 5.68 -4.17 -9.45
CA PRO A 95 6.23 -3.34 -10.52
C PRO A 95 6.31 -1.84 -10.19
N SER A 96 5.61 -1.36 -9.16
CA SER A 96 5.43 0.09 -8.95
C SER A 96 5.33 0.47 -7.45
N GLN A 97 6.24 -0.01 -6.60
CA GLN A 97 6.19 0.27 -5.15
C GLN A 97 7.09 1.43 -4.75
N HIS A 98 6.65 2.15 -3.72
CA HIS A 98 7.47 3.17 -3.09
C HIS A 98 8.28 2.55 -1.94
N LEU A 99 9.60 2.62 -2.03
CA LEU A 99 10.53 2.00 -1.08
C LEU A 99 10.24 2.40 0.37
N ALA A 100 9.94 3.68 0.61
CA ALA A 100 9.70 4.21 1.95
C ALA A 100 8.45 3.62 2.62
N ASP A 101 7.38 3.35 1.85
CA ASP A 101 6.15 2.74 2.38
C ASP A 101 6.38 1.28 2.77
N VAL A 102 7.15 0.55 1.96
CA VAL A 102 7.51 -0.85 2.25
C VAL A 102 8.44 -0.94 3.43
N GLN A 103 9.45 -0.07 3.51
CA GLN A 103 10.38 -0.01 4.64
C GLN A 103 9.64 0.26 5.95
N SER A 104 8.73 1.25 5.96
CA SER A 104 7.90 1.56 7.14
C SER A 104 7.08 0.34 7.57
N LEU A 105 6.43 -0.35 6.62
CA LEU A 105 5.64 -1.55 6.88
C LEU A 105 6.48 -2.71 7.44
N LEU A 106 7.67 -2.94 6.90
CA LEU A 106 8.57 -3.99 7.38
C LEU A 106 9.12 -3.67 8.77
N HIS A 107 9.36 -2.40 9.06
CA HIS A 107 9.77 -1.92 10.38
C HIS A 107 8.65 -2.06 11.43
N ASP A 108 7.44 -1.59 11.11
CA ASP A 108 6.25 -1.73 11.96
C ASP A 108 5.92 -3.21 12.25
N ALA A 109 6.18 -4.08 11.28
CA ALA A 109 6.03 -5.52 11.43
C ALA A 109 7.19 -6.20 12.18
N GLY A 110 8.29 -5.51 12.48
CA GLY A 110 9.47 -6.07 13.15
C GLY A 110 10.17 -7.17 12.35
N VAL A 111 10.11 -7.11 11.01
CA VAL A 111 10.70 -8.10 10.11
C VAL A 111 11.71 -7.50 9.12
N ALA A 112 12.02 -6.21 9.25
CA ALA A 112 12.96 -5.52 8.36
C ALA A 112 14.31 -6.26 8.22
N GLU A 113 14.85 -6.82 9.30
CA GLU A 113 16.12 -7.57 9.29
C GLU A 113 16.02 -8.97 8.67
N ASN A 114 14.80 -9.50 8.49
CA ASN A 114 14.55 -10.86 7.98
C ASN A 114 14.11 -10.86 6.50
N VAL A 115 14.01 -9.68 5.89
CA VAL A 115 13.54 -9.52 4.52
C VAL A 115 14.65 -8.88 3.70
N ILE A 116 15.07 -9.58 2.65
CA ILE A 116 15.96 -9.01 1.65
C ILE A 116 15.08 -8.28 0.66
N PHE A 117 15.14 -6.95 0.72
CA PHE A 117 14.49 -6.08 -0.23
C PHE A 117 15.51 -5.62 -1.27
N PHE A 118 15.21 -5.78 -2.55
CA PHE A 118 16.07 -5.29 -3.63
C PHE A 118 15.26 -4.82 -4.82
N GLU A 119 15.83 -3.88 -5.56
CA GLU A 119 15.30 -3.43 -6.84
C GLU A 119 15.95 -4.24 -7.97
N ALA A 120 15.13 -4.90 -8.77
CA ALA A 120 15.55 -5.67 -9.91
C ALA A 120 15.23 -4.92 -11.21
N HIS A 121 16.26 -4.70 -12.02
CA HIS A 121 16.13 -4.14 -13.36
C HIS A 121 16.32 -5.26 -14.38
N SER A 122 15.32 -5.48 -15.24
CA SER A 122 15.47 -6.41 -16.36
C SER A 122 15.92 -5.64 -17.60
N PRO A 123 17.06 -6.01 -18.22
CA PRO A 123 17.53 -5.36 -19.45
C PRO A 123 16.67 -5.72 -20.67
N LEU A 124 15.84 -6.76 -20.57
CA LEU A 124 15.00 -7.25 -21.66
C LEU A 124 13.54 -6.79 -21.48
N ALA A 125 13.02 -6.03 -22.45
CA ALA A 125 11.66 -5.51 -22.44
C ALA A 125 10.60 -6.62 -22.31
N LEU A 126 10.82 -7.77 -22.97
CA LEU A 126 9.93 -8.94 -22.92
C LEU A 126 9.86 -9.57 -21.52
N SER A 127 11.00 -9.72 -20.85
CA SER A 127 11.05 -10.23 -19.47
C SER A 127 10.31 -9.33 -18.50
N ARG A 128 10.35 -8.01 -18.75
CA ARG A 128 9.62 -7.00 -17.97
C ARG A 128 8.10 -7.15 -18.11
N ALA A 129 7.62 -7.34 -19.34
CA ALA A 129 6.20 -7.59 -19.61
C ALA A 129 5.72 -8.91 -18.98
N ALA A 130 6.51 -9.98 -19.12
CA ALA A 130 6.21 -11.29 -18.53
C ALA A 130 6.17 -11.24 -16.98
N LEU A 131 7.08 -10.47 -16.37
CA LEU A 131 7.11 -10.28 -14.92
C LEU A 131 5.90 -9.49 -14.42
N ARG A 132 5.53 -8.40 -15.11
CA ARG A 132 4.31 -7.63 -14.79
C ARG A 132 3.07 -8.51 -14.87
N ALA A 133 2.90 -9.25 -15.97
CA ALA A 133 1.78 -10.16 -16.15
C ALA A 133 1.70 -11.25 -15.05
N ARG A 134 2.85 -11.78 -14.61
CA ARG A 134 2.91 -12.74 -13.49
C ARG A 134 2.57 -12.11 -12.14
N VAL A 135 2.98 -10.87 -11.89
CA VAL A 135 2.66 -10.18 -10.63
C VAL A 135 1.17 -9.82 -10.59
N GLU A 136 0.61 -9.34 -11.70
CA GLU A 136 -0.80 -8.98 -11.82
C GLU A 136 -1.72 -10.20 -11.65
N SER A 137 -1.39 -11.33 -12.29
CA SER A 137 -2.15 -12.57 -12.12
C SER A 137 -2.08 -13.13 -10.70
N ALA A 138 -0.95 -12.95 -10.01
CA ALA A 138 -0.79 -13.37 -8.61
C ALA A 138 -1.44 -12.41 -7.59
N GLY A 139 -1.68 -11.15 -7.97
CA GLY A 139 -2.30 -10.11 -7.14
C GLY A 139 -3.82 -10.04 -7.29
N SER A 140 -4.39 -10.60 -8.36
CA SER A 140 -5.84 -10.71 -8.53
C SER A 140 -6.41 -11.62 -7.44
N LEU A 141 -7.21 -11.05 -6.54
CA LEU A 141 -7.97 -11.82 -5.55
C LEU A 141 -8.79 -12.87 -6.30
N PRO A 142 -8.81 -14.16 -5.87
CA PRO A 142 -9.64 -15.16 -6.52
C PRO A 142 -11.08 -14.67 -6.47
N ASN A 143 -11.66 -14.46 -7.66
CA ASN A 143 -13.06 -14.12 -7.82
C ASN A 143 -13.87 -15.24 -7.15
N LYS A 144 -14.61 -14.91 -6.08
CA LYS A 144 -15.52 -15.86 -5.46
C LYS A 144 -16.67 -16.10 -6.42
N THR A 145 -16.66 -17.24 -7.11
CA THR A 145 -17.88 -17.92 -7.56
C THR A 145 -18.72 -18.36 -6.37
#